data_AF-A0A967ERY5-F1
#
_entry.id   AF-A0A967ERY5-F1
#
_cell.length_a   1.000
_cell.length_b   1.000
_cell.length_c   1.000
_cell.angle_alpha   90.00
_cell.angle_beta   90.00
_cell.angle_gamma   90.00
#
_symmetry.space_group_name_H-M   'P 1'
#
loop_
_entity.id
_entity.type
_entity.pdbx_description
1 polymer ?
#
loop_
_entity_poly.entity_id
_entity_poly.type
_entity_poly.pdbx_seq_one_letter_code
_entity_poly.pdbx_strand_id
1 'polypeptide(L)'
;MGYESLVKQNPLRVLKIGTENAREMGLVMARPGLGKTALLVQIALDSILRGNRVIHVSIGESIDKTRCRYDDILRTILQEYSISQPHELIEMVQHHRMIMTFKESVFSRAKLEERLNDLIMQNIFKPNCLVIDGFDFESVDRESLADLKDLANMMSMQFWFSAVTHRDDKRKSSSG
;
A
#
# COMPACT_ATOMS: atom_id res chain seq x y z
N MET A 1 -12.00 1.36 -19.42
CA MET A 1 -12.79 1.18 -18.17
C MET A 1 -13.34 2.53 -17.76
N GLY A 2 -14.53 2.63 -17.14
CA GLY A 2 -15.20 3.91 -16.84
C GLY A 2 -14.50 4.87 -15.88
N TYR A 3 -13.33 4.50 -15.34
CA TYR A 3 -12.59 5.27 -14.32
C TYR A 3 -11.27 5.87 -14.81
N GLU A 4 -11.01 5.85 -16.13
CA GLU A 4 -9.78 6.41 -16.71
C GLU A 4 -9.58 7.91 -16.42
N SER A 5 -10.66 8.68 -16.27
CA SER A 5 -10.61 10.08 -15.86
C SER A 5 -10.02 10.23 -14.45
N LEU A 6 -10.44 9.39 -13.49
CA LEU A 6 -9.92 9.40 -12.12
C LEU A 6 -8.43 9.08 -12.08
N VAL A 7 -7.99 8.09 -12.86
CA VAL A 7 -6.55 7.74 -12.96
C VAL A 7 -5.73 8.89 -13.53
N LYS A 8 -6.24 9.60 -14.54
CA LYS A 8 -5.57 10.75 -15.17
C LYS A 8 -5.53 11.98 -14.25
N GLN A 9 -6.57 12.19 -13.46
CA GLN A 9 -6.69 13.32 -12.52
C GLN A 9 -6.02 13.06 -11.18
N ASN A 10 -5.58 11.82 -10.92
CA ASN A 10 -4.93 11.47 -9.66
C ASN A 10 -3.61 12.24 -9.48
N PRO A 11 -3.44 13.05 -8.41
CA PRO A 11 -2.21 13.81 -8.17
C PRO A 11 -0.96 12.94 -8.04
N LEU A 12 -1.10 11.64 -7.72
CA LEU A 12 0.01 10.69 -7.68
C LEU A 12 0.71 10.51 -9.03
N ARG A 13 0.13 10.97 -10.15
CA ARG A 13 0.81 11.00 -11.45
C ARG A 13 2.14 11.77 -11.41
N VAL A 14 2.24 12.81 -10.57
CA VAL A 14 3.48 13.59 -10.38
C VAL A 14 4.62 12.72 -9.84
N LEU A 15 4.27 11.72 -9.02
CA LEU A 15 5.25 10.82 -8.39
C LEU A 15 5.72 9.70 -9.33
N LYS A 16 5.21 9.63 -10.57
CA LYS A 16 5.53 8.60 -11.57
C LYS A 16 5.37 7.15 -11.07
N ILE A 17 4.54 6.96 -10.04
CA ILE A 17 4.28 5.65 -9.42
C ILE A 17 3.72 4.69 -10.47
N GLY A 18 4.39 3.54 -10.63
CA GLY A 18 3.98 2.46 -11.51
C GLY A 18 4.17 2.74 -13.00
N THR A 19 5.06 3.66 -13.38
CA THR A 19 5.37 3.97 -14.79
C THR A 19 6.67 3.34 -15.31
N GLU A 20 7.56 2.85 -14.44
CA GLU A 20 8.83 2.24 -14.84
C GLU A 20 9.08 0.94 -14.05
N ASN A 21 8.95 -0.22 -14.71
CA ASN A 21 9.18 -1.57 -14.18
C ASN A 21 8.37 -1.96 -12.92
N ALA A 22 7.62 -3.07 -12.99
CA ALA A 22 6.70 -3.56 -11.95
C ALA A 22 7.35 -4.06 -10.63
N ARG A 23 8.52 -3.54 -10.24
CA ARG A 23 9.42 -4.07 -9.19
C ARG A 23 9.97 -2.98 -8.28
N GLU A 24 9.12 -2.03 -7.91
CA GLU A 24 9.50 -0.87 -7.10
C GLU A 24 9.14 -1.08 -5.63
N MET A 25 10.08 -0.75 -4.74
CA MET A 25 9.81 -0.49 -3.34
C MET A 25 9.71 1.03 -3.14
N GLY A 26 8.57 1.49 -2.65
CA GLY A 26 8.33 2.88 -2.29
C GLY A 26 8.22 3.05 -0.78
N LEU A 27 8.66 4.21 -0.28
CA LEU A 27 8.64 4.54 1.14
C LEU A 27 7.99 5.90 1.37
N VAL A 28 6.96 5.93 2.21
CA VAL A 28 6.28 7.15 2.67
C VAL A 28 6.72 7.45 4.11
N MET A 29 7.49 8.51 4.29
CA MET A 29 8.01 8.90 5.59
C MET A 29 7.44 10.23 6.05
N ALA A 30 6.95 10.27 7.29
CA ALA A 30 6.50 11.51 7.92
C ALA A 30 6.33 11.32 9.44
N ARG A 31 6.18 12.44 10.16
CA ARG A 31 5.84 12.43 11.59
C ARG A 31 4.47 11.76 11.85
N PRO A 32 4.19 11.33 13.08
CA PRO A 32 2.87 10.83 13.47
C PRO A 32 1.77 11.85 13.12
N GLY A 33 0.61 11.36 12.65
CA GLY A 33 -0.56 12.20 12.34
C GLY A 33 -0.51 12.97 11.02
N LEU A 34 0.58 12.93 10.24
CA LEU A 34 0.71 13.68 8.98
C LEU A 34 0.12 12.99 7.73
N GLY A 35 -0.73 11.97 7.91
CA GLY A 35 -1.48 11.38 6.79
C GLY A 35 -0.76 10.29 5.98
N LYS A 36 0.28 9.64 6.53
CA LYS A 36 0.98 8.52 5.84
C LYS A 36 0.03 7.42 5.36
N THR A 37 -0.82 6.94 6.25
CA THR A 37 -1.86 5.94 5.93
C THR A 37 -2.79 6.42 4.83
N ALA A 38 -3.20 7.70 4.85
CA ALA A 38 -4.06 8.25 3.82
C ALA A 38 -3.37 8.26 2.44
N LEU A 39 -2.08 8.62 2.39
CA LEU A 39 -1.31 8.56 1.15
C LEU A 39 -1.14 7.12 0.65
N LEU A 40 -0.84 6.17 1.54
CA LEU A 40 -0.78 4.75 1.20
C LEU A 40 -2.12 4.20 0.67
N VAL A 41 -3.24 4.61 1.27
CA VAL A 41 -4.58 4.28 0.78
C VAL A 41 -4.82 4.86 -0.62
N GLN A 42 -4.39 6.09 -0.89
CA GLN A 42 -4.48 6.67 -2.24
C GLN A 42 -3.63 5.91 -3.27
N ILE A 43 -2.42 5.47 -2.89
CA ILE A 43 -1.57 4.63 -3.75
C ILE A 43 -2.25 3.30 -4.04
N ALA A 44 -2.84 2.65 -3.02
CA ALA A 44 -3.61 1.43 -3.21
C ALA A 44 -4.81 1.64 -4.14
N LEU A 45 -5.57 2.71 -3.96
CA LEU A 45 -6.72 3.04 -4.80
C LEU A 45 -6.30 3.31 -6.26
N ASP A 46 -5.20 4.02 -6.48
CA ASP A 46 -4.66 4.21 -7.84
C ASP A 46 -4.31 2.89 -8.52
N SER A 47 -3.66 1.98 -7.79
CA SER A 47 -3.35 0.63 -8.28
C SER A 47 -4.63 -0.14 -8.64
N ILE A 48 -5.63 -0.11 -7.75
CA ILE A 48 -6.95 -0.74 -7.99
C ILE A 48 -7.65 -0.16 -9.21
N LEU A 49 -7.63 1.16 -9.39
CA LEU A 49 -8.22 1.83 -10.55
C LEU A 49 -7.55 1.44 -11.89
N ARG A 50 -6.33 0.91 -11.84
CA ARG A 50 -5.61 0.32 -12.99
C ARG A 50 -5.93 -1.16 -13.21
N GLY A 51 -6.82 -1.74 -12.41
CA GLY A 51 -7.21 -3.15 -12.46
C GLY A 51 -6.32 -4.08 -11.65
N ASN A 52 -5.40 -3.54 -10.84
CA ASN A 52 -4.51 -4.34 -10.02
C ASN A 52 -5.17 -4.77 -8.70
N ARG A 53 -4.73 -5.90 -8.16
CA ARG A 53 -5.11 -6.39 -6.84
C ARG A 53 -4.11 -5.92 -5.78
N VAL A 54 -4.63 -5.42 -4.67
CA VAL A 54 -3.83 -4.85 -3.57
C VAL A 54 -4.06 -5.62 -2.28
N ILE A 55 -2.99 -5.99 -1.59
CA ILE A 55 -3.06 -6.35 -0.17
C ILE A 55 -2.58 -5.13 0.64
N HIS A 56 -3.39 -4.70 1.60
CA HIS A 56 -3.02 -3.72 2.61
C HIS A 56 -2.71 -4.44 3.92
N VAL A 57 -1.44 -4.50 4.28
CA VAL A 57 -0.93 -4.99 5.55
C VAL A 57 -0.91 -3.85 6.55
N SER A 58 -1.67 -3.99 7.62
CA SER A 58 -1.75 -3.06 8.74
C SER A 58 -1.06 -3.67 9.96
N ILE A 59 0.06 -3.08 10.37
CA ILE A 59 0.84 -3.53 11.54
C ILE A 59 0.44 -2.67 12.74
N GLY A 60 0.05 -3.31 13.85
CA GLY A 60 -0.34 -2.61 15.09
C GLY A 60 -1.73 -1.97 15.07
N GLU A 61 -2.36 -1.87 13.90
CA GLU A 61 -3.69 -1.27 13.71
C GLU A 61 -4.78 -2.30 13.35
N SER A 62 -6.03 -1.99 13.70
CA SER A 62 -7.17 -2.88 13.44
C SER A 62 -7.63 -2.84 11.98
N ILE A 63 -8.31 -3.92 11.57
CA ILE A 63 -8.91 -4.01 10.23
C ILE A 63 -9.95 -2.90 10.01
N ASP A 64 -10.74 -2.57 11.03
CA ASP A 64 -11.78 -1.54 10.95
C ASP A 64 -11.21 -0.15 10.72
N LYS A 65 -10.10 0.19 11.39
CA LYS A 65 -9.43 1.48 11.16
C LYS A 65 -8.91 1.60 9.73
N THR A 66 -8.28 0.54 9.22
CA THR A 66 -7.83 0.52 7.81
C THR A 66 -9.01 0.66 6.85
N ARG A 67 -10.10 -0.06 7.10
CA ARG A 67 -11.33 0.02 6.31
C ARG A 67 -11.92 1.43 6.30
N CYS A 68 -12.04 2.07 7.47
CA CYS A 68 -12.53 3.44 7.58
C CYS A 68 -11.69 4.42 6.74
N ARG A 69 -10.37 4.25 6.68
CA ARG A 69 -9.51 5.11 5.84
C ARG A 69 -9.82 4.98 4.35
N TYR A 70 -10.09 3.78 3.85
CA TYR A 70 -10.54 3.60 2.46
C TYR A 70 -11.91 4.23 2.25
N ASP A 71 -12.84 4.02 3.16
CA ASP A 71 -14.20 4.55 3.05
C ASP A 71 -14.20 6.09 3.05
N ASP A 72 -13.37 6.72 3.88
CA ASP A 72 -13.22 8.18 3.93
C ASP A 72 -12.68 8.73 2.61
N ILE A 73 -11.59 8.15 2.08
CA ILE A 73 -11.00 8.62 0.80
C ILE A 73 -11.96 8.38 -0.37
N LEU A 74 -12.66 7.23 -0.40
CA LEU A 74 -13.67 6.97 -1.43
C LEU A 74 -14.83 7.96 -1.36
N ARG A 75 -15.31 8.30 -0.17
CA ARG A 75 -16.34 9.32 0.00
C ARG A 75 -15.89 10.67 -0.55
N THR A 76 -14.65 11.08 -0.28
CA THR A 76 -14.08 12.31 -0.86
C THR A 76 -14.07 12.27 -2.39
N ILE A 77 -13.60 11.17 -2.98
CA ILE A 77 -13.59 11.00 -4.45
C ILE A 77 -15.01 11.09 -5.04
N LEU A 78 -15.99 10.43 -4.40
CA LEU A 78 -17.38 10.44 -4.85
C LEU A 78 -18.07 11.80 -4.71
N GLN A 79 -17.59 12.67 -3.79
CA GLN A 79 -18.09 14.02 -3.61
C GLN A 79 -17.48 15.01 -4.61
N GLU A 80 -16.19 14.84 -4.92
CA GLU A 80 -15.44 15.77 -5.79
C GLU A 80 -15.61 15.47 -7.28
N TYR A 81 -15.83 14.21 -7.65
CA TYR A 81 -15.89 13.79 -9.05
C TYR A 81 -17.26 13.23 -9.41
N SER A 82 -17.81 13.67 -10.55
CA SER A 82 -19.05 13.12 -11.11
C SER A 82 -18.81 11.73 -11.70
N ILE A 83 -19.08 10.69 -10.91
CA ILE A 83 -18.94 9.29 -11.30
C ILE A 83 -20.32 8.72 -11.64
N SER A 84 -20.50 8.24 -12.87
CA SER A 84 -21.80 7.75 -13.36
C SER A 84 -22.33 6.55 -12.58
N GLN A 85 -21.44 5.68 -12.10
CA GLN A 85 -21.78 4.43 -11.41
C GLN A 85 -20.95 4.29 -10.11
N PRO A 86 -21.35 5.00 -9.03
CA PRO A 86 -20.59 5.03 -7.79
C PRO A 86 -20.55 3.67 -7.07
N HIS A 87 -21.63 2.88 -7.16
CA HIS A 87 -21.69 1.55 -6.57
C HIS A 87 -20.69 0.57 -7.19
N GLU A 88 -20.53 0.61 -8.51
CA GLU A 88 -19.55 -0.23 -9.22
C GLU A 88 -18.11 0.10 -8.81
N LEU A 89 -17.81 1.38 -8.54
CA LEU A 89 -16.48 1.79 -8.05
C LEU A 89 -16.22 1.19 -6.66
N ILE A 90 -17.20 1.30 -5.76
CA ILE A 90 -17.10 0.76 -4.41
C ILE A 90 -16.91 -0.76 -4.46
N GLU A 91 -17.69 -1.47 -5.26
CA GLU A 91 -17.58 -2.92 -5.44
C GLU A 91 -16.22 -3.29 -6.03
N MET A 92 -15.76 -2.60 -7.08
CA MET A 92 -14.44 -2.84 -7.67
C MET A 92 -13.34 -2.72 -6.61
N VAL A 93 -13.38 -1.68 -5.78
CA VAL A 93 -12.40 -1.50 -4.70
C VAL A 93 -12.47 -2.60 -3.66
N GLN A 94 -13.66 -3.06 -3.30
CA GLN A 94 -13.83 -4.17 -2.37
C GLN A 94 -13.26 -5.49 -2.92
N HIS A 95 -13.49 -5.79 -4.20
CA HIS A 95 -13.04 -7.05 -4.83
C HIS A 95 -11.54 -7.08 -5.12
N HIS A 96 -10.93 -5.92 -5.38
CA HIS A 96 -9.50 -5.82 -5.69
C HIS A 96 -8.64 -5.52 -4.47
N ARG A 97 -9.20 -5.50 -3.26
CA ARG A 97 -8.47 -5.21 -2.03
C ARG A 97 -8.67 -6.29 -0.97
N MET A 98 -7.58 -6.75 -0.40
CA MET A 98 -7.58 -7.53 0.84
C MET A 98 -6.85 -6.77 1.94
N ILE A 99 -7.40 -6.77 3.17
CA ILE A 99 -6.75 -6.18 4.34
C ILE A 99 -6.23 -7.32 5.23
N MET A 100 -4.95 -7.27 5.58
CA MET A 100 -4.30 -8.22 6.48
C MET A 100 -3.76 -7.45 7.68
N THR A 101 -3.96 -7.96 8.89
CA THR A 101 -3.44 -7.32 10.11
C THR A 101 -2.37 -8.18 10.76
N PHE A 102 -1.32 -7.52 11.26
CA PHE A 102 -0.31 -8.14 12.11
C PHE A 102 -0.18 -7.38 13.42
N LYS A 103 0.09 -8.11 14.49
CA LYS A 103 0.62 -7.49 15.71
C LYS A 103 2.10 -7.15 15.47
N GLU A 104 2.55 -6.00 15.96
CA GLU A 104 3.94 -5.53 15.82
C GLU A 104 4.95 -6.61 16.24
N SER A 105 4.76 -7.22 17.41
CA SER A 105 5.65 -8.26 17.95
C SER A 105 5.72 -9.55 17.14
N VAL A 106 4.84 -9.72 16.16
CA VAL A 106 4.68 -10.97 15.40
C VAL A 106 5.11 -10.80 13.96
N PHE A 107 5.20 -9.57 13.42
CA PHE A 107 5.52 -9.34 12.01
C PHE A 107 6.97 -9.79 11.69
N SER A 108 7.12 -10.53 10.60
CA SER A 108 8.43 -10.85 10.02
C SER A 108 8.29 -11.12 8.53
N ARG A 109 9.39 -10.99 7.77
CA ARG A 109 9.43 -11.33 6.34
C ARG A 109 8.96 -12.75 6.07
N ALA A 110 9.43 -13.74 6.86
CA ALA A 110 9.06 -15.14 6.70
C ALA A 110 7.54 -15.37 6.84
N LYS A 111 6.90 -14.76 7.84
CA LYS A 111 5.45 -14.88 8.04
C LYS A 111 4.66 -14.16 6.95
N LEU A 112 5.13 -12.99 6.51
CA LEU A 112 4.50 -12.28 5.40
C LEU A 112 4.55 -13.14 4.13
N GLU A 113 5.72 -13.70 3.81
CA GLU A 113 5.94 -14.57 2.66
C GLU A 113 5.08 -15.84 2.71
N GLU A 114 5.02 -16.52 3.86
CA GLU A 114 4.14 -17.67 4.10
C GLU A 114 2.67 -17.32 3.78
N ARG A 115 2.16 -16.23 4.36
CA ARG A 115 0.77 -15.80 4.15
C ARG A 115 0.48 -15.41 2.71
N LEU A 116 1.41 -14.75 2.03
CA LEU A 116 1.28 -14.40 0.62
C LEU A 116 1.25 -15.67 -0.26
N ASN A 117 2.16 -16.61 0.00
CA ASN A 117 2.21 -17.88 -0.71
C ASN A 117 0.92 -18.69 -0.53
N ASP A 118 0.39 -18.78 0.69
CA ASP A 118 -0.88 -19.46 0.96
C ASP A 118 -2.01 -18.90 0.09
N LEU A 119 -2.15 -17.56 0.03
CA LEU A 119 -3.17 -16.89 -0.76
C LEU A 119 -3.01 -17.15 -2.26
N ILE A 120 -1.77 -17.14 -2.76
CA ILE A 120 -1.46 -17.30 -4.18
C ILE A 120 -1.65 -18.76 -4.62
N MET A 121 -1.11 -19.71 -3.84
CA MET A 121 -1.14 -21.15 -4.14
C MET A 121 -2.56 -21.71 -4.04
N GLN A 122 -3.35 -21.25 -3.08
CA GLN A 122 -4.76 -21.62 -2.96
C GLN A 122 -5.67 -20.87 -3.96
N ASN A 123 -5.08 -20.03 -4.82
CA ASN A 123 -5.79 -19.21 -5.81
C ASN A 123 -6.88 -18.31 -5.19
N ILE A 124 -6.70 -17.90 -3.94
CA ILE A 124 -7.61 -17.01 -3.19
C ILE A 124 -7.40 -15.56 -3.64
N PHE A 125 -6.15 -15.09 -3.62
CA PHE A 125 -5.83 -13.71 -3.97
C PHE A 125 -4.41 -13.62 -4.51
N LYS A 126 -4.27 -13.06 -5.73
CA LYS A 126 -2.99 -12.85 -6.41
C LYS A 126 -2.72 -11.35 -6.49
N PRO A 127 -2.00 -10.77 -5.51
CA PRO A 127 -1.73 -9.34 -5.47
C PRO A 127 -0.72 -8.91 -6.56
N ASN A 128 -0.89 -7.69 -7.06
CA ASN A 128 0.11 -6.99 -7.86
C ASN A 128 0.88 -5.95 -7.02
N CYS A 129 0.26 -5.50 -5.92
CA CYS A 129 0.81 -4.48 -5.04
C CYS A 129 0.55 -4.83 -3.58
N LEU A 130 1.55 -4.60 -2.75
CA LEU A 130 1.52 -4.72 -1.31
C LEU A 130 1.73 -3.35 -0.69
N VAL A 131 0.83 -2.95 0.20
CA VAL A 131 0.96 -1.75 1.03
C VAL A 131 1.17 -2.21 2.46
N ILE A 132 2.23 -1.76 3.12
CA ILE A 132 2.60 -2.14 4.48
C ILE A 132 2.61 -0.85 5.33
N ASP A 133 1.56 -0.67 6.12
CA ASP A 133 1.43 0.46 7.03
C ASP A 133 1.87 0.06 8.45
N GLY A 134 2.77 0.84 9.04
CA GLY A 134 3.29 0.63 10.39
C GLY A 134 4.54 -0.25 10.46
N PHE A 135 5.33 -0.34 9.39
CA PHE A 135 6.60 -1.07 9.44
C PHE A 135 7.64 -0.30 10.26
N ASP A 136 8.30 -0.99 11.19
CA ASP A 136 9.32 -0.40 12.04
C ASP A 136 10.69 -0.40 11.32
N PHE A 137 11.06 0.75 10.79
CA PHE A 137 12.35 0.97 10.13
C PHE A 137 13.50 1.30 11.10
N GLU A 138 13.24 1.46 12.40
CA GLU A 138 14.30 1.73 13.38
C GLU A 138 14.97 0.44 13.87
N SER A 139 14.18 -0.62 14.04
CA SER A 139 14.67 -1.92 14.49
C SER A 139 15.10 -2.86 13.35
N VAL A 140 14.79 -2.52 12.10
CA VAL A 140 15.13 -3.33 10.93
C VAL A 140 16.59 -3.13 10.51
N ASP A 141 17.29 -4.22 10.21
CA ASP A 141 18.62 -4.17 9.60
C ASP A 141 18.54 -4.10 8.06
N ARG A 142 19.69 -3.81 7.43
CA ARG A 142 19.79 -3.70 5.98
C ARG A 142 19.51 -5.03 5.27
N GLU A 143 19.88 -6.14 5.88
CA GLU A 143 19.67 -7.48 5.31
C GLU A 143 18.18 -7.81 5.22
N SER A 144 17.42 -7.54 6.27
CA SER A 144 15.97 -7.71 6.29
C SER A 144 15.25 -6.84 5.25
N LEU A 145 15.74 -5.62 5.00
CA LEU A 145 15.20 -4.77 3.93
C LEU A 145 15.55 -5.29 2.53
N ALA A 146 16.77 -5.81 2.34
CA ALA A 146 17.18 -6.45 1.09
C ALA A 146 16.33 -7.70 0.80
N ASP A 147 16.07 -8.50 1.82
CA ASP A 147 15.19 -9.66 1.76
C ASP A 147 13.77 -9.30 1.32
N LEU A 148 13.20 -8.20 1.85
CA LEU A 148 11.88 -7.72 1.42
C LEU A 148 11.88 -7.25 -0.03
N LYS A 149 12.99 -6.66 -0.50
CA LYS A 149 13.17 -6.30 -1.91
C LYS A 149 13.20 -7.54 -2.80
N ASP A 150 13.93 -8.56 -2.37
CA ASP A 150 14.04 -9.82 -3.12
C ASP A 150 12.71 -10.56 -3.17
N LEU A 151 11.94 -10.55 -2.06
CA LEU A 151 10.57 -11.05 -2.03
C LEU A 151 9.67 -10.32 -3.05
N ALA A 152 9.71 -8.98 -3.07
CA ALA A 152 8.94 -8.16 -4.01
C ALA A 152 9.30 -8.50 -5.46
N ASN A 153 10.60 -8.67 -5.76
CA ASN A 153 11.09 -9.05 -7.08
C ASN A 153 10.65 -10.45 -7.49
N MET A 154 10.82 -11.44 -6.60
CA MET A 154 10.48 -12.83 -6.81
C MET A 154 9.00 -12.99 -7.15
N MET A 155 8.14 -12.27 -6.41
CA MET A 155 6.69 -12.31 -6.59
C MET A 155 6.19 -11.31 -7.66
N SER A 156 7.09 -10.53 -8.28
CA SER A 156 6.76 -9.49 -9.27
C SER A 156 5.69 -8.51 -8.79
N MET A 157 5.87 -8.01 -7.57
CA MET A 157 4.95 -7.08 -6.89
C MET A 157 5.60 -5.73 -6.59
N GLN A 158 4.78 -4.69 -6.56
CA GLN A 158 5.14 -3.39 -6.02
C GLN A 158 4.93 -3.35 -4.52
N PHE A 159 5.90 -2.86 -3.76
CA PHE A 159 5.80 -2.75 -2.30
C PHE A 159 5.83 -1.29 -1.88
N TRP A 160 4.90 -0.88 -1.02
CA TRP A 160 4.84 0.46 -0.45
C TRP A 160 4.82 0.39 1.06
N PHE A 161 5.65 1.18 1.71
CA PHE A 161 5.78 1.19 3.15
C PHE A 161 5.44 2.56 3.74
N SER A 162 4.96 2.59 4.98
CA SER A 162 5.04 3.79 5.81
C SER A 162 6.16 3.66 6.84
N ALA A 163 6.83 4.77 7.13
CA ALA A 163 7.75 4.90 8.26
C ALA A 163 7.48 6.17 9.05
N VAL A 164 7.74 6.12 10.36
CA VAL A 164 7.70 7.28 11.24
C VAL A 164 9.07 7.95 11.25
N THR A 165 9.10 9.25 11.01
CA THR A 165 10.31 10.07 11.21
C THR A 165 10.25 10.74 12.58
N HIS A 166 11.27 10.53 13.42
CA HIS A 166 11.37 11.16 14.73
C HIS A 166 12.02 12.55 14.65
N ARG A 167 11.67 13.44 15.59
CA ARG A 167 12.11 14.85 15.57
C ARG A 167 13.63 14.99 15.66
N ASP A 168 14.28 14.04 16.30
CA ASP A 168 15.72 14.03 16.58
C ASP A 168 16.50 13.08 15.64
N ASP A 169 15.84 12.57 14.59
CA ASP A 169 16.53 11.75 13.60
C ASP A 169 17.50 12.61 12.78
N LYS A 170 18.80 12.41 13.02
CA LYS A 170 19.90 13.12 12.35
C LYS A 170 20.47 12.35 11.17
N ARG A 171 19.94 11.16 10.86
CA ARG A 171 20.42 10.34 9.74
C ARG A 171 20.20 11.11 8.44
N LYS A 172 21.25 11.22 7.64
CA LYS A 172 21.21 11.80 6.28
C LYS A 172 21.63 10.73 5.30
N SER A 173 20.90 10.63 4.20
CA SER A 173 21.32 9.85 3.05
C SER A 173 22.65 10.41 2.55
N SER A 174 23.60 9.51 2.22
CA SER A 174 24.85 9.93 1.55
C SER A 174 24.59 10.52 0.17
N SER A 175 23.41 10.28 -0.39
CA SER A 175 22.98 10.74 -1.71
C SER A 175 22.26 12.10 -1.68
N GLY A 176 22.10 12.72 -0.51
CA GLY A 176 21.24 13.90 -0.31
C GLY A 176 19.76 13.56 -0.34
#